data_AF-A0AAV2Z8V9-F1
#
_entry.id   AF-A0AAV2Z8V9-F1
#
_cell.length_a   1.000
_cell.length_b   1.000
_cell.length_c   1.000
_cell.angle_alpha   90.00
_cell.angle_beta   90.00
_cell.angle_gamma   90.00
#
_symmetry.space_group_name_H-M   'P 1'
#
loop_
_entity.id
_entity.type
_entity.pdbx_description
1 polymer ?
#
loop_
_entity_poly.entity_id
_entity_poly.type
_entity_poly.pdbx_seq_one_letter_code
_entity_poly.pdbx_strand_id
1 'polypeptide(L)'
;MLTALAVSRCLPSDRPYSRTGERLRHKYVLPGVGVVCKGAFQMVYDVANATLTAARAQLDNSINPKQHANTKNTHADTVDTSSIIAFLTEFAEQHGSIAPVRFRHQKTVSGSVKRYFSKVDYTCFPAFYTWEKLFQLFCADAKKKRIRYWSVHRCRRSVM
;
A
#
# COMPACT_ATOMS: atom_id res chain seq x y z
N MET A 1 -0.33 -14.57 1.90
CA MET A 1 0.43 -15.58 2.69
C MET A 1 1.88 -15.17 2.87
N LEU A 2 2.69 -15.05 1.80
CA LEU A 2 4.10 -14.64 1.88
C LEU A 2 4.30 -13.29 2.57
N THR A 3 3.45 -12.29 2.29
CA THR A 3 3.48 -10.97 2.92
C THR A 3 3.27 -11.02 4.45
N ALA A 4 2.29 -11.80 4.92
CA ALA A 4 2.00 -11.96 6.34
C ALA A 4 3.13 -12.69 7.09
N LEU A 5 3.75 -13.69 6.44
CA LEU A 5 4.91 -14.41 7.01
C LEU A 5 6.21 -13.60 6.92
N ALA A 6 6.36 -12.73 5.92
CA ALA A 6 7.49 -11.80 5.84
C ALA A 6 7.44 -10.77 6.99
N VAL A 7 6.26 -10.22 7.28
CA VAL A 7 6.04 -9.34 8.44
C VAL A 7 6.33 -10.06 9.76
N SER A 8 5.97 -11.34 9.86
CA SER A 8 6.28 -12.21 11.02
C SER A 8 7.78 -12.27 11.35
N ARG A 9 8.65 -12.29 10.34
CA ARG A 9 10.11 -12.31 10.51
C ARG A 9 10.67 -10.96 10.98
N CYS A 10 10.06 -9.86 10.55
CA CYS A 10 10.50 -8.50 10.90
C CYS A 10 10.09 -8.07 12.32
N LEU A 11 9.18 -8.80 12.96
CA LEU A 11 8.80 -8.51 14.34
C LEU A 11 9.88 -9.00 15.31
N PRO A 12 10.20 -8.20 16.35
CA PRO A 12 11.18 -8.62 17.35
C PRO A 12 10.69 -9.91 18.02
N SER A 13 11.39 -11.01 17.80
CA SER A 13 11.19 -12.23 18.58
C SER A 13 11.93 -12.08 19.90
N ASP A 14 11.23 -12.23 21.02
CA ASP A 14 11.88 -12.40 22.32
C ASP A 14 12.72 -13.68 22.22
N ARG A 15 14.05 -13.54 22.18
CA ARG A 15 14.96 -14.67 22.04
C ARG A 15 15.04 -15.40 23.38
N PRO A 16 14.72 -16.70 23.43
CA PRO A 16 15.50 -17.61 24.26
C PRO A 16 16.37 -18.44 23.32
N TYR A 17 17.66 -18.22 23.41
CA TYR A 17 18.67 -19.12 22.85
C TYR A 17 18.41 -20.53 23.39
N SER A 18 18.03 -21.47 22.52
CA SER A 18 17.96 -22.88 22.92
C SER A 18 19.36 -23.46 22.81
N ARG A 19 19.74 -24.30 23.78
CA ARG A 19 21.08 -24.88 23.99
C ARG A 19 21.63 -25.72 22.81
N THR A 20 20.91 -25.80 21.70
CA THR A 20 21.13 -26.74 20.58
C THR A 20 20.97 -26.09 19.20
N GLY A 21 21.24 -24.77 19.10
CA GLY A 21 21.26 -24.02 17.84
C GLY A 21 20.18 -22.94 17.71
N GLU A 22 20.39 -22.01 16.76
CA GLU A 22 19.52 -20.87 16.51
C GLU A 22 18.17 -21.30 15.90
N ARG A 23 17.17 -21.49 16.77
CA ARG A 23 15.78 -21.71 16.33
C ARG A 23 15.07 -20.37 16.26
N LEU A 24 14.88 -19.83 15.05
CA LEU A 24 14.07 -18.62 14.82
C LEU A 24 12.60 -18.89 15.18
N ARG A 25 12.12 -18.33 16.30
CA ARG A 25 10.69 -18.36 16.65
C ARG A 25 9.95 -17.30 15.83
N HIS A 26 9.09 -17.77 14.92
CA HIS A 26 8.26 -16.91 14.06
C HIS A 26 6.99 -16.47 14.82
N LYS A 27 6.71 -15.16 14.87
CA LYS A 27 5.47 -14.59 15.45
C LYS A 27 4.40 -14.46 14.38
N TYR A 28 3.35 -15.28 14.37
CA TYR A 28 2.32 -15.23 13.31
C TYR A 28 1.43 -14.00 13.46
N VAL A 29 1.03 -13.36 12.36
CA VAL A 29 0.23 -12.12 12.39
C VAL A 29 -0.98 -12.23 11.47
N LEU A 30 -2.16 -11.84 11.97
CA LEU A 30 -3.37 -11.67 11.16
C LEU A 30 -3.65 -10.17 10.93
N PRO A 31 -4.00 -9.75 9.70
CA PRO A 31 -4.45 -8.39 9.43
C PRO A 31 -5.64 -8.02 10.32
N GLY A 32 -5.52 -6.92 11.07
CA GLY A 32 -6.57 -6.41 11.96
C GLY A 32 -6.61 -6.99 13.38
N VAL A 33 -6.02 -8.16 13.63
CA VAL A 33 -5.99 -8.81 14.97
C VAL A 33 -4.62 -8.72 15.63
N GLY A 34 -3.55 -8.68 14.84
CA GLY A 34 -2.18 -8.63 15.36
C GLY A 34 -1.57 -10.02 15.53
N VAL A 35 -0.72 -10.19 16.55
CA VAL A 35 0.05 -11.43 16.76
C VAL A 35 -0.86 -12.55 17.26
N VAL A 36 -0.80 -13.71 16.61
CA VAL A 36 -1.61 -14.89 16.92
C VAL A 36 -0.75 -16.15 17.08
N CYS A 37 -1.35 -17.22 17.61
CA CYS A 37 -0.71 -18.53 17.66
C CYS A 37 -0.69 -19.19 16.27
N LYS A 38 0.22 -20.15 16.08
CA LYS A 38 0.36 -20.91 14.84
C LYS A 38 -0.96 -21.56 14.40
N GLY A 39 -1.66 -22.21 15.34
CA GLY A 39 -2.91 -22.91 15.05
C GLY A 39 -4.01 -21.99 14.53
N ALA A 40 -4.20 -20.83 15.17
CA ALA A 40 -5.17 -19.83 14.70
C ALA A 40 -4.83 -19.32 13.29
N PHE A 41 -3.55 -19.09 13.00
CA PHE A 41 -3.09 -18.68 11.67
C PHE A 41 -3.35 -19.76 10.62
N GLN A 42 -3.15 -21.03 10.96
CA GLN A 42 -3.44 -22.17 10.07
C GLN A 42 -4.93 -22.31 9.79
N MET A 43 -5.77 -22.13 10.80
CA MET A 43 -7.22 -22.23 10.66
C MET A 43 -7.80 -21.08 9.82
N VAL A 44 -7.34 -19.84 10.03
CA VAL A 44 -7.89 -18.67 9.32
C VAL A 44 -7.54 -18.68 7.83
N TYR A 45 -6.35 -19.16 7.47
CA TYR A 45 -5.92 -19.24 6.07
C TYR A 45 -6.01 -20.63 5.45
N ASP A 46 -6.52 -21.62 6.20
CA ASP A 46 -6.58 -23.03 5.82
C ASP A 46 -5.23 -23.58 5.28
N VAL A 47 -4.18 -23.48 6.11
CA VAL A 47 -2.81 -23.82 5.69
C VAL A 47 -2.21 -24.97 6.49
N ALA A 48 -1.83 -26.02 5.75
CA ALA A 48 -1.13 -27.18 6.28
C ALA A 48 0.26 -26.83 6.88
N ASN A 49 0.70 -27.62 7.85
CA ASN A 49 1.98 -27.46 8.52
C ASN A 49 3.17 -27.51 7.53
N ALA A 50 3.12 -28.42 6.56
CA ALA A 50 4.17 -28.58 5.55
C ALA A 50 4.33 -27.31 4.69
N THR A 51 3.21 -26.70 4.29
CA THR A 51 3.18 -25.46 3.51
C THR A 51 3.77 -24.29 4.27
N LEU A 52 3.48 -24.17 5.58
CA LEU A 52 4.12 -23.16 6.43
C LEU A 52 5.63 -23.35 6.54
N THR A 53 6.10 -24.60 6.63
CA THR A 53 7.53 -24.90 6.69
C THR A 53 8.23 -24.56 5.36
N ALA A 54 7.61 -24.89 4.23
CA ALA A 54 8.13 -24.53 2.91
C ALA A 54 8.17 -22.99 2.71
N ALA A 55 7.11 -22.28 3.12
CA ALA A 55 7.05 -20.82 3.03
C ALA A 55 8.12 -20.13 3.90
N ARG A 56 8.47 -20.70 5.06
CA ARG A 56 9.58 -20.23 5.89
C ARG A 56 10.93 -20.40 5.19
N ALA A 57 11.17 -21.56 4.59
CA ALA A 57 12.40 -21.82 3.84
C ALA A 57 12.55 -20.87 2.62
N GLN A 58 11.44 -20.46 2.00
CA GLN A 58 11.46 -19.46 0.91
C GLN A 58 11.81 -18.04 1.40
N LEU A 59 11.40 -17.69 2.62
CA LEU A 59 11.66 -16.37 3.20
C LEU A 59 13.14 -16.12 3.51
N ASP A 60 13.93 -17.19 3.74
CA ASP A 60 15.36 -17.06 3.98
C ASP A 60 16.12 -16.51 2.75
N ASN A 61 15.61 -16.73 1.53
CA ASN A 61 16.37 -16.45 0.30
C ASN A 61 15.77 -15.39 -0.64
N SER A 62 14.54 -14.92 -0.43
CA SER A 62 13.82 -14.19 -1.50
C SER A 62 13.09 -12.91 -1.12
N ILE A 63 12.55 -12.80 0.10
CA ILE A 63 11.67 -11.68 0.47
C ILE A 63 11.97 -11.27 1.91
N ASN A 64 13.06 -10.52 2.09
CA ASN A 64 13.20 -9.67 3.27
C ASN A 64 12.58 -8.31 2.91
N PRO A 65 11.34 -8.01 3.33
CA PRO A 65 10.86 -6.64 3.22
C PRO A 65 11.86 -5.79 3.99
N LYS A 66 12.40 -4.74 3.35
CA LYS A 66 13.23 -3.78 4.06
C LYS A 66 12.48 -3.40 5.32
N GLN A 67 13.18 -3.46 6.46
CA GLN A 67 12.63 -3.03 7.74
C GLN A 67 12.22 -1.57 7.55
N HIS A 68 10.94 -1.35 7.26
CA HIS A 68 10.32 -0.06 7.43
C HIS A 68 10.22 0.09 8.94
N ALA A 69 11.32 0.57 9.54
CA ALA A 69 11.16 1.36 10.74
C ALA A 69 10.05 2.37 10.41
N ASN A 70 9.13 2.62 11.33
CA ASN A 70 8.04 3.60 11.19
C ASN A 70 8.54 5.05 10.91
N THR A 71 9.77 5.22 10.45
CA THR A 71 10.25 6.32 9.65
C THR A 71 9.26 6.56 8.52
N LYS A 72 8.49 7.65 8.68
CA LYS A 72 7.68 8.24 7.61
C LYS A 72 8.53 8.26 6.35
N ASN A 73 7.92 7.94 5.20
CA ASN A 73 8.59 8.13 3.93
C ASN A 73 8.97 9.62 3.84
N THR A 74 10.25 9.94 4.01
CA THR A 74 10.78 11.31 4.02
C THR A 74 10.47 12.02 2.70
N HIS A 75 10.26 11.25 1.63
CA HIS A 75 9.81 11.77 0.34
C HIS A 75 8.29 12.00 0.27
N ALA A 76 7.48 11.33 1.08
CA ALA A 76 6.03 11.58 1.13
C ALA A 76 5.68 12.79 2.01
N ASP A 77 6.41 13.00 3.12
CA ASP A 77 6.24 14.18 4.01
C ASP A 77 6.68 15.50 3.32
N THR A 78 7.40 15.42 2.19
CA THR A 78 7.85 16.57 1.39
C THR A 78 6.95 16.88 0.19
N VAL A 79 5.96 16.04 -0.10
CA VAL A 79 4.98 16.30 -1.16
C VAL A 79 3.91 17.20 -0.58
N ASP A 80 3.83 18.42 -1.11
CA ASP A 80 2.72 19.33 -0.80
C ASP A 80 1.43 18.84 -1.48
N THR A 81 0.72 17.98 -0.77
CA THR A 81 -0.55 17.39 -1.21
C THR A 81 -1.62 18.46 -1.41
N SER A 82 -1.59 19.54 -0.63
CA SER A 82 -2.57 20.63 -0.73
C SER A 82 -2.47 21.35 -2.08
N SER A 83 -1.26 21.64 -2.55
CA SER A 83 -1.01 22.24 -3.86
C SER A 83 -1.40 21.32 -5.02
N ILE A 84 -1.17 20.01 -4.89
CA ILE A 84 -1.58 19.03 -5.90
C ILE A 84 -3.10 18.97 -5.99
N ILE A 85 -3.80 18.93 -4.85
CA ILE A 85 -5.26 18.90 -4.80
C ILE A 85 -5.85 20.19 -5.38
N ALA A 86 -5.30 21.36 -5.05
CA ALA A 86 -5.74 22.63 -5.60
C ALA A 86 -5.57 22.67 -7.12
N PHE A 87 -4.40 22.27 -7.63
CA PHE A 87 -4.16 22.17 -9.06
C PHE A 87 -5.13 21.20 -9.75
N LEU A 88 -5.32 19.99 -9.21
CA LEU A 88 -6.21 19.00 -9.82
C LEU A 88 -7.66 19.45 -9.81
N THR A 89 -8.09 20.18 -8.78
CA THR A 89 -9.44 20.75 -8.69
C THR A 89 -9.63 21.85 -9.75
N GLU A 90 -8.73 22.83 -9.81
CA GLU A 90 -8.74 23.89 -10.85
C GLU A 90 -8.71 23.29 -12.27
N PHE A 91 -7.89 22.26 -12.47
CA PHE A 91 -7.74 21.60 -13.75
C PHE A 91 -8.98 20.78 -14.13
N ALA A 92 -9.65 20.17 -13.14
CA ALA A 92 -10.90 19.43 -13.34
C ALA A 92 -12.07 20.36 -13.66
N GLU A 93 -12.11 21.58 -13.14
CA GLU A 93 -13.13 22.57 -13.51
C GLU A 93 -13.00 22.98 -14.99
N GLN A 94 -11.78 23.07 -15.51
CA GLN A 94 -11.53 23.52 -16.88
C GLN A 94 -11.62 22.40 -17.93
N HIS A 95 -11.16 21.20 -17.59
CA HIS A 95 -10.99 20.09 -18.54
C HIS A 95 -11.69 18.80 -18.12
N GLY A 96 -12.35 18.80 -16.97
CA GLY A 96 -13.10 17.65 -16.48
C GLY A 96 -14.35 17.40 -17.31
N SER A 97 -14.63 16.13 -17.53
CA SER A 97 -15.88 15.66 -18.12
C SER A 97 -16.68 14.91 -17.06
N ILE A 98 -18.00 15.11 -17.05
CA ILE A 98 -18.89 14.38 -16.13
C ILE A 98 -19.05 12.96 -16.65
N ALA A 99 -18.60 11.99 -15.86
CA ALA A 99 -18.74 10.57 -16.14
C ALA A 99 -19.59 9.89 -15.04
N PRO A 100 -20.70 9.22 -15.40
CA PRO A 100 -21.50 8.48 -14.43
C PRO A 100 -20.75 7.21 -14.02
N VAL A 101 -20.26 7.16 -12.79
CA VAL A 101 -19.57 5.99 -12.25
C VAL A 101 -20.59 5.12 -11.52
N ARG A 102 -20.64 3.84 -11.90
CA ARG A 102 -21.50 2.82 -11.27
C ARG A 102 -20.72 2.12 -10.17
N PHE A 103 -21.10 2.33 -8.93
CA PHE A 103 -20.57 1.54 -7.82
C PHE A 103 -21.44 0.34 -7.55
N ARG A 104 -20.78 -0.80 -7.34
CA ARG A 104 -21.41 -2.02 -6.89
C ARG A 104 -21.23 -2.14 -5.39
N HIS A 105 -22.35 -2.16 -4.69
CA HIS A 105 -22.39 -2.40 -3.26
C HIS A 105 -22.85 -3.83 -2.99
N GLN A 106 -22.32 -4.40 -1.91
CA GLN A 106 -22.76 -5.69 -1.40
C GLN A 106 -23.09 -5.53 0.07
N LYS A 107 -24.33 -5.83 0.44
CA LYS A 107 -24.76 -5.83 1.83
C LYS A 107 -25.42 -7.16 2.15
N THR A 108 -24.96 -7.78 3.23
CA THR A 108 -25.61 -8.98 3.77
C THR A 108 -26.71 -8.51 4.71
N VAL A 109 -27.95 -8.84 4.39
CA VAL A 109 -29.12 -8.59 5.24
C VAL A 109 -29.75 -9.94 5.55
N SER A 110 -29.87 -10.25 6.84
CA SER A 110 -30.50 -11.50 7.32
C SER A 110 -29.98 -12.76 6.61
N GLY A 111 -28.66 -12.92 6.51
CA GLY A 111 -28.00 -14.09 5.91
C GLY A 111 -28.00 -14.14 4.39
N SER A 112 -28.78 -13.28 3.72
CA SER A 112 -28.82 -13.18 2.26
C SER A 112 -27.96 -12.03 1.74
N VAL A 113 -27.10 -12.31 0.76
CA VAL A 113 -26.26 -11.30 0.11
C VAL A 113 -27.08 -10.56 -0.94
N LYS A 114 -27.39 -9.28 -0.69
CA LYS A 114 -28.02 -8.39 -1.68
C LYS A 114 -26.97 -7.50 -2.32
N ARG A 115 -27.02 -7.40 -3.65
CA ARG A 115 -26.17 -6.54 -4.46
C ARG A 115 -27.02 -5.41 -5.02
N TYR A 116 -26.56 -4.18 -4.87
CA TYR A 116 -27.22 -3.01 -5.44
C TYR A 116 -26.19 -2.09 -6.09
N PHE A 117 -26.65 -1.28 -7.04
CA PHE A 117 -25.81 -0.36 -7.78
C PHE A 117 -26.20 1.07 -7.43
N SER A 118 -25.23 1.91 -7.08
CA SER A 118 -25.43 3.35 -7.02
C SER A 118 -24.75 3.99 -8.24
N LYS A 119 -25.37 5.02 -8.80
CA LYS A 119 -24.76 5.89 -9.80
C LYS A 119 -24.38 7.19 -9.10
N VAL A 120 -23.13 7.59 -9.27
CA VAL A 120 -22.64 8.88 -8.80
C VAL A 120 -21.88 9.50 -9.96
N ASP A 121 -22.20 10.75 -10.25
CA ASP A 121 -21.54 11.50 -11.31
C ASP A 121 -20.23 12.05 -10.75
N TYR A 122 -19.11 11.68 -11.39
CA TYR A 122 -17.79 12.22 -11.06
C TYR A 122 -17.27 13.08 -12.19
N THR A 123 -16.57 14.14 -11.81
CA THR A 123 -15.70 14.87 -12.72
C THR A 123 -14.45 14.02 -12.95
N CYS A 124 -14.34 13.44 -14.14
CA CYS A 124 -13.20 12.62 -14.54
C CYS A 124 -12.42 13.32 -15.65
N PHE A 125 -11.10 13.17 -15.61
CA PHE A 125 -10.26 13.59 -16.71
C PHE A 125 -10.47 12.67 -17.93
N PRO A 126 -10.50 13.23 -19.14
CA PRO A 126 -10.45 12.46 -20.36
C PRO A 126 -9.25 11.51 -20.40
N ALA A 127 -9.42 10.35 -21.04
CA ALA A 127 -8.39 9.29 -21.10
C ALA A 127 -7.06 9.72 -21.77
N PHE A 128 -7.05 10.82 -22.52
CA PHE A 128 -5.83 11.36 -23.14
C PHE A 128 -4.89 12.07 -22.14
N TYR A 129 -5.36 12.37 -20.93
CA TYR A 129 -4.52 12.88 -19.86
C TYR A 129 -3.86 11.72 -19.13
N THR A 130 -2.71 11.28 -19.65
CA THR A 130 -1.85 10.33 -18.94
C THR A 130 -1.29 10.97 -17.67
N TRP A 131 -0.92 10.14 -16.70
CA TRP A 131 -0.27 10.59 -15.46
C TRP A 131 0.96 11.46 -15.74
N GLU A 132 1.79 11.07 -16.72
CA GLU A 132 2.98 11.82 -17.11
C GLU A 132 2.63 13.23 -17.62
N LYS A 133 1.58 13.35 -18.42
CA LYS A 133 1.11 14.64 -18.95
C LYS A 133 0.58 15.52 -17.84
N LEU A 134 -0.23 14.98 -16.93
CA LEU A 134 -0.73 15.70 -15.76
C LEU A 134 0.42 16.16 -14.85
N PHE A 135 1.41 15.30 -14.62
CA PHE A 135 2.57 15.62 -13.81
C PHE A 135 3.43 16.73 -14.44
N GLN A 136 3.65 16.71 -15.75
CA GLN A 136 4.36 17.79 -16.45
C GLN A 136 3.60 19.12 -16.37
N LEU A 137 2.27 19.11 -16.53
CA LEU A 137 1.42 20.29 -16.40
C LEU A 137 1.48 20.85 -14.97
N PHE A 138 1.38 19.99 -13.96
CA PHE A 138 1.56 20.38 -12.56
C PHE A 138 2.94 20.98 -12.31
N CYS A 139 4.02 20.36 -12.82
CA CYS A 139 5.38 20.90 -12.68
C CYS A 139 5.51 22.28 -13.34
N ALA A 140 4.85 22.52 -14.48
CA ALA A 140 4.85 23.81 -15.14
C ALA A 140 4.06 24.87 -14.33
N ASP A 141 2.91 24.51 -13.78
CA ASP A 141 2.11 25.38 -12.92
C ASP A 141 2.83 25.71 -11.60
N ALA A 142 3.41 24.70 -10.97
CA ALA A 142 4.18 24.86 -9.75
C ALA A 142 5.44 25.74 -9.96
N LYS A 143 6.09 25.68 -11.13
CA LYS A 143 7.15 26.64 -11.50
C LYS A 143 6.63 28.07 -11.57
N LYS A 144 5.45 28.29 -12.19
CA LYS A 144 4.82 29.63 -12.29
C LYS A 144 4.46 30.17 -10.90
N LYS A 145 3.83 29.35 -10.08
CA LYS A 145 3.38 29.67 -8.71
C LYS A 145 4.53 29.64 -7.68
N ARG A 146 5.77 29.32 -8.10
CA ARG A 146 6.95 29.12 -7.24
C ARG A 146 6.73 28.13 -6.08
N ILE A 147 5.85 27.16 -6.28
CA ILE A 147 5.56 26.10 -5.32
C ILE A 147 6.74 25.12 -5.33
N ARG A 148 7.17 24.67 -4.15
CA ARG A 148 8.17 23.59 -4.07
C ARG A 148 7.51 22.28 -4.44
N TYR A 149 7.93 21.68 -5.54
CA TYR A 149 7.49 20.36 -5.96
C TYR A 149 8.67 19.43 -6.19
N TRP A 150 8.42 18.13 -6.09
CA TRP A 150 9.42 17.10 -6.35
C TRP A 150 9.62 16.94 -7.85
N SER A 151 10.82 17.21 -8.35
CA SER A 151 11.20 16.94 -9.74
C SER A 151 11.98 15.64 -9.82
N VAL A 152 11.55 14.72 -10.67
CA VAL A 152 12.24 13.44 -10.97
C VAL A 152 13.72 13.68 -11.32
N HIS A 153 14.05 14.83 -11.92
CA HIS A 153 15.43 15.17 -12.32
C HIS A 153 16.34 15.52 -11.13
N ARG A 154 15.77 15.84 -9.96
CA ARG A 154 16.54 16.12 -8.73
C ARG A 154 17.04 14.83 -8.06
N CYS A 155 16.52 13.66 -8.46
CA CYS A 155 16.89 12.35 -7.91
C CYS A 155 18.30 11.87 -8.34
N ARG A 156 18.85 12.37 -9.46
CA ARG A 156 20.18 11.95 -9.94
C ARG A 156 21.38 12.63 -9.26
N ARG A 157 21.17 13.64 -8.41
CA ARG A 157 22.28 14.41 -7.78
C ARG A 157 22.57 14.08 -6.32
N SER A 158 21.82 13.16 -5.69
CA SER A 158 22.08 12.74 -4.31
C SER A 158 22.73 11.36 -4.18
N VAL A 159 23.26 10.83 -5.30
CA VAL A 159 24.05 9.60 -5.31
C VAL A 159 25.38 9.91 -6.01
N MET A 160 26.19 10.75 -5.37
CA MET A 160 27.64 10.84 -5.52
C MET A 160 28.22 11.35 -4.20
#